data_AF-R6NC17-F1
#
_entry.id   AF-R6NC17-F1
#
_cell.length_a   1.000
_cell.length_b   1.000
_cell.length_c   1.000
_cell.angle_alpha   90.00
_cell.angle_beta   90.00
_cell.angle_gamma   90.00
#
_symmetry.space_group_name_H-M   'P 1'
#
loop_
_entity.id
_entity.type
_entity.pdbx_description
1 polymer ?
#
loop_
_entity_poly.entity_id
_entity_poly.type
_entity_poly.pdbx_seq_one_letter_code
_entity_poly.pdbx_strand_id
1 'polypeptide(L)'
;MIHNDNTSKVAAVICEYNPFHAGHAYHLAQTRSLGATHIVAIMSGSFVQRGEPAMFSKWSRAKCALACGADLVLELPLPWCMSSAEGFARGGVALAHGLGCVDLLSFGSELGETSPLLQAAEAAVSPLIQEKIRLLLSEGFSYPSAREKAIEAQFGSDISRLFQEPNNILAIEYCKALTLLSSPIQPITISRAGASHDAAEPSRGSGGFASASYLRARLLRKDYDGVKSFIPESVLTILLEEIQTGRAPCSLAALERPILAALRNLSPEELAKLPDVSEGLEYRIASAVRKTTSLDQLFAEIKTKRYTHARIRRIIVSAFLQMTCDYNSQIPPYLRVLGWNDKGTEILRTARRTASLPIVMRGGDLKKLAEGALTIAQLGSRAEDLYSLSSPKIQPCGLDFTSSAARQRS
;
A
#
# COMPACT_ATOMS: atom_id res chain seq x y z
N MET A 1 -2.86 -25.28 38.19
CA MET A 1 -3.24 -24.17 37.28
C MET A 1 -1.99 -23.35 37.06
N ILE A 2 -1.33 -23.55 35.92
CA ILE A 2 -0.17 -22.73 35.53
C ILE A 2 -0.78 -21.42 35.01
N HIS A 3 -0.60 -20.34 35.74
CA HIS A 3 -0.87 -18.99 35.24
C HIS A 3 0.01 -18.76 34.02
N ASN A 4 -0.59 -18.82 32.83
CA ASN A 4 0.07 -18.50 31.57
C ASN A 4 0.01 -16.98 31.41
N ASP A 5 0.73 -16.26 32.28
CA ASP A 5 0.83 -14.82 32.22
C ASP A 5 1.76 -14.42 31.07
N ASN A 6 1.19 -13.61 30.17
CA ASN A 6 1.76 -12.90 29.03
C ASN A 6 1.57 -13.57 27.64
N THR A 7 0.32 -13.64 27.19
CA THR A 7 -0.05 -14.00 25.81
C THR A 7 0.45 -12.95 24.83
N SER A 8 1.29 -13.37 23.87
CA SER A 8 1.75 -12.51 22.78
C SER A 8 0.54 -11.96 22.01
N LYS A 9 0.36 -10.64 22.01
CA LYS A 9 -0.61 -9.92 21.18
C LYS A 9 0.07 -9.34 19.94
N VAL A 10 -0.29 -9.84 18.75
CA VAL A 10 0.29 -9.45 17.46
C VAL A 10 -0.63 -8.48 16.74
N ALA A 11 -0.11 -7.29 16.42
CA ALA A 11 -0.80 -6.30 15.60
C ALA A 11 -0.22 -6.26 14.18
N ALA A 12 -1.08 -6.24 13.18
CA ALA A 12 -0.71 -5.94 11.80
C ALA A 12 -0.90 -4.45 11.49
N VAL A 13 0.01 -3.89 10.71
CA VAL A 13 -0.08 -2.55 10.13
C VAL A 13 0.13 -2.68 8.63
N ILE A 14 -0.81 -2.21 7.82
CA ILE A 14 -0.69 -2.23 6.36
C ILE A 14 -0.18 -0.86 5.90
N CYS A 15 0.92 -0.82 5.14
CA CYS A 15 1.67 0.43 4.93
C CYS A 15 2.45 0.50 3.60
N GLU A 16 3.00 1.68 3.32
CA GLU A 16 3.95 1.91 2.22
C GLU A 16 5.31 2.41 2.68
N TYR A 17 5.35 3.22 3.75
CA TYR A 17 6.57 3.86 4.27
C TYR A 17 7.39 4.58 3.19
N ASN A 18 6.76 5.48 2.42
CA ASN A 18 7.34 6.12 1.24
C ASN A 18 7.55 7.66 1.39
N PRO A 19 8.54 8.14 2.16
CA PRO A 19 9.46 7.40 3.03
C PRO A 19 8.88 7.14 4.43
N PHE A 20 9.59 6.36 5.26
CA PHE A 20 9.30 6.26 6.68
C PHE A 20 9.57 7.62 7.36
N HIS A 21 8.71 8.04 8.31
CA HIS A 21 8.77 9.36 8.93
C HIS A 21 8.18 9.34 10.35
N ALA A 22 8.25 10.44 11.08
CA ALA A 22 7.82 10.56 12.48
C ALA A 22 6.37 10.12 12.71
N GLY A 23 5.45 10.45 11.80
CA GLY A 23 4.07 9.98 11.88
C GLY A 23 3.92 8.45 11.84
N HIS A 24 4.78 7.74 11.11
CA HIS A 24 4.80 6.28 11.10
C HIS A 24 5.36 5.72 12.40
N ALA A 25 6.45 6.30 12.92
CA ALA A 25 7.01 5.93 14.22
C ALA A 25 5.98 6.12 15.35
N TYR A 26 5.27 7.25 15.32
CA TYR A 26 4.19 7.54 16.26
C TYR A 26 3.07 6.49 16.17
N HIS A 27 2.62 6.14 14.96
CA HIS A 27 1.60 5.10 14.79
C HIS A 27 2.04 3.76 15.41
N LEU A 28 3.26 3.30 15.12
CA LEU A 28 3.78 2.04 15.70
C LEU A 28 3.89 2.11 17.24
N ALA A 29 4.33 3.25 17.79
CA ALA A 29 4.41 3.44 19.23
C ALA A 29 3.02 3.45 19.90
N GLN A 30 2.03 4.08 19.28
CA GLN A 30 0.64 4.06 19.75
C GLN A 30 0.04 2.65 19.64
N THR A 31 0.30 1.90 18.57
CA THR A 31 -0.12 0.49 18.45
C THR A 31 0.41 -0.35 19.62
N ARG A 32 1.67 -0.16 20.04
CA ARG A 32 2.21 -0.81 21.23
C ARG A 32 1.54 -0.35 22.52
N SER A 33 1.28 0.94 22.65
CA SER A 33 0.61 1.53 23.82
C SER A 33 -0.82 0.99 24.00
N LEU A 34 -1.49 0.59 22.90
CA LEU A 34 -2.78 -0.10 22.90
C LEU A 34 -2.68 -1.62 23.18
N GLY A 35 -1.52 -2.09 23.66
CA GLY A 35 -1.31 -3.45 24.15
C GLY A 35 -0.70 -4.42 23.14
N ALA A 36 -0.26 -3.97 21.95
CA ALA A 36 0.45 -4.84 21.02
C ALA A 36 1.87 -5.15 21.53
N THR A 37 2.15 -6.43 21.76
CA THR A 37 3.48 -6.92 22.16
C THR A 37 4.40 -7.10 20.95
N HIS A 38 3.80 -7.39 19.80
CA HIS A 38 4.41 -7.73 18.53
C HIS A 38 3.76 -6.95 17.39
N ILE A 39 4.53 -6.48 16.42
CA ILE A 39 4.02 -5.74 15.27
C ILE A 39 4.53 -6.37 13.96
N VAL A 40 3.60 -6.72 13.06
CA VAL A 40 3.89 -7.08 11.67
C VAL A 40 3.49 -5.94 10.73
N ALA A 41 4.45 -5.42 9.97
CA ALA A 41 4.20 -4.45 8.91
C ALA A 41 4.00 -5.19 7.58
N ILE A 42 2.83 -5.03 6.95
CA ILE A 42 2.52 -5.56 5.62
C ILE A 42 2.70 -4.39 4.65
N MET A 43 3.85 -4.36 4.00
CA MET A 43 4.36 -3.19 3.30
C MET A 43 4.32 -3.38 1.78
N SER A 44 3.88 -2.35 1.06
CA SER A 44 4.03 -2.30 -0.40
C SER A 44 5.47 -2.60 -0.81
N GLY A 45 5.61 -3.41 -1.86
CA GLY A 45 6.89 -3.67 -2.53
C GLY A 45 7.39 -2.43 -3.27
N SER A 46 8.05 -2.62 -4.40
CA SER A 46 8.79 -1.54 -5.08
C SER A 46 7.92 -0.53 -5.82
N PHE A 47 6.63 -0.82 -5.99
CA PHE A 47 5.62 0.15 -6.42
C PHE A 47 4.55 0.30 -5.34
N VAL A 48 3.98 1.50 -5.26
CA VAL A 48 3.00 1.89 -4.24
C VAL A 48 1.60 2.10 -4.84
N GLN A 49 0.57 2.19 -3.99
CA GLN A 49 -0.85 2.28 -4.35
C GLN A 49 -1.18 3.44 -5.29
N ARG A 50 -0.39 4.50 -5.24
CA ARG A 50 -0.56 5.68 -6.11
C ARG A 50 -0.07 5.46 -7.54
N GLY A 51 0.51 4.29 -7.86
CA GLY A 51 1.07 4.00 -9.18
C GLY A 51 2.41 4.68 -9.39
N GLU A 52 3.29 4.63 -8.39
CA GLU A 52 4.62 5.23 -8.44
C GLU A 52 5.67 4.22 -7.95
N PRO A 53 6.93 4.30 -8.40
CA PRO A 53 8.01 3.60 -7.73
C PRO A 53 8.15 4.13 -6.29
N ALA A 54 8.38 3.26 -5.33
CA ALA A 54 8.72 3.67 -3.98
C ALA A 54 10.05 4.45 -3.98
N MET A 55 10.14 5.56 -3.26
CA MET A 55 11.34 6.43 -3.27
C MET A 55 12.60 5.69 -2.79
N PHE A 56 12.44 4.67 -1.96
CA PHE A 56 13.50 3.81 -1.44
C PHE A 56 13.11 2.35 -1.65
N SER A 57 14.12 1.48 -1.82
CA SER A 57 13.90 0.05 -2.03
C SER A 57 13.07 -0.57 -0.90
N LYS A 58 12.32 -1.62 -1.22
CA LYS A 58 11.54 -2.36 -0.21
C LYS A 58 12.40 -2.91 0.93
N TRP A 59 13.66 -3.23 0.65
CA TRP A 59 14.63 -3.69 1.65
C TRP A 59 15.03 -2.58 2.63
N SER A 60 15.33 -1.39 2.11
CA SER A 60 15.71 -0.24 2.95
C SER A 60 14.53 0.27 3.76
N ARG A 61 13.33 0.31 3.19
CA ARG A 61 12.10 0.63 3.95
C ARG A 61 11.79 -0.41 5.03
N ALA A 62 12.05 -1.69 4.78
CA ALA A 62 11.91 -2.73 5.79
C ALA A 62 12.89 -2.52 6.96
N LYS A 63 14.16 -2.15 6.68
CA LYS A 63 15.12 -1.76 7.73
C LYS A 63 14.62 -0.57 8.54
N CYS A 64 14.07 0.46 7.90
CA CYS A 64 13.49 1.61 8.59
C CYS A 64 12.33 1.22 9.51
N ALA A 65 11.45 0.33 9.06
CA ALA A 65 10.34 -0.17 9.86
C ALA A 65 10.82 -0.93 11.11
N LEU A 66 11.81 -1.82 10.96
CA LEU A 66 12.39 -2.58 12.07
C LEU A 66 13.08 -1.65 13.08
N ALA A 67 13.82 -0.65 12.60
CA ALA A 67 14.50 0.34 13.43
C ALA A 67 13.53 1.24 14.22
N CYS A 68 12.24 1.26 13.88
CA CYS A 68 11.21 2.06 14.53
C CYS A 68 10.10 1.22 15.20
N GLY A 69 10.37 -0.07 15.44
CA GLY A 69 9.53 -0.90 16.32
C GLY A 69 8.58 -1.85 15.62
N ALA A 70 8.64 -2.02 14.30
CA ALA A 70 8.08 -3.21 13.67
C ALA A 70 8.96 -4.44 13.99
N ASP A 71 8.36 -5.61 14.11
CA ASP A 71 9.06 -6.84 14.47
C ASP A 71 9.21 -7.80 13.28
N LEU A 72 8.22 -7.81 12.39
CA LEU A 72 8.23 -8.55 11.13
C LEU A 72 7.77 -7.63 10.01
N VAL A 73 8.42 -7.69 8.84
CA VAL A 73 8.00 -6.97 7.64
C VAL A 73 7.70 -7.97 6.54
N LEU A 74 6.46 -7.95 6.05
CA LEU A 74 5.98 -8.73 4.93
C LEU A 74 5.78 -7.83 3.71
N GLU A 75 6.05 -8.36 2.52
CA GLU A 75 5.72 -7.68 1.26
C GLU A 75 4.24 -7.90 0.91
N LEU A 76 3.54 -6.81 0.56
CA LEU A 76 2.26 -6.86 -0.13
C LEU A 76 2.52 -7.04 -1.63
N PRO A 77 2.14 -8.17 -2.26
CA PRO A 77 2.45 -8.43 -3.66
C PRO A 77 1.82 -7.41 -4.61
N LEU A 78 2.50 -7.22 -5.74
CA LEU A 78 2.27 -6.13 -6.69
C LEU A 78 0.79 -5.93 -7.11
N PRO A 79 0.01 -6.96 -7.46
CA PRO A 79 -1.37 -6.77 -7.91
C PRO A 79 -2.29 -6.10 -6.89
N TRP A 80 -2.01 -6.29 -5.59
CA TRP A 80 -2.80 -5.71 -4.51
C TRP A 80 -2.20 -4.38 -4.04
N CYS A 81 -0.86 -4.26 -3.98
CA CYS A 81 -0.24 -3.01 -3.56
C CYS A 81 -0.55 -1.87 -4.52
N MET A 82 -0.61 -2.13 -5.84
CA MET A 82 -0.92 -1.14 -6.86
C MET A 82 -2.39 -1.21 -7.32
N SER A 83 -3.31 -1.24 -6.36
CA SER A 83 -4.75 -1.28 -6.60
C SER A 83 -5.48 -0.07 -5.99
N SER A 84 -6.81 -0.03 -6.11
CA SER A 84 -7.65 0.90 -5.35
C SER A 84 -7.52 0.66 -3.83
N ALA A 85 -8.15 1.52 -3.01
CA ALA A 85 -8.22 1.32 -1.56
C ALA A 85 -8.78 -0.07 -1.20
N GLU A 86 -9.81 -0.52 -1.93
CA GLU A 86 -10.41 -1.83 -1.78
C GLU A 86 -9.43 -2.97 -2.06
N GLY A 87 -8.75 -2.98 -3.20
CA GLY A 87 -7.80 -4.04 -3.54
C GLY A 87 -6.59 -4.06 -2.61
N PHE A 88 -6.11 -2.89 -2.21
CA PHE A 88 -5.02 -2.72 -1.25
C PHE A 88 -5.39 -3.28 0.13
N ALA A 89 -6.56 -2.91 0.63
CA ALA A 89 -7.10 -3.40 1.90
C ALA A 89 -7.33 -4.91 1.85
N ARG A 90 -7.98 -5.42 0.80
CA ARG A 90 -8.21 -6.85 0.61
C ARG A 90 -6.90 -7.64 0.66
N GLY A 91 -5.87 -7.20 -0.08
CA GLY A 91 -4.58 -7.88 -0.09
C GLY A 91 -3.87 -7.84 1.27
N GLY A 92 -3.81 -6.66 1.89
CA GLY A 92 -3.14 -6.51 3.19
C GLY A 92 -3.82 -7.28 4.31
N VAL A 93 -5.16 -7.23 4.38
CA VAL A 93 -5.94 -7.98 5.38
C VAL A 93 -5.85 -9.48 5.13
N ALA A 94 -5.88 -9.94 3.88
CA ALA A 94 -5.70 -11.35 3.56
C ALA A 94 -4.34 -11.89 3.98
N LEU A 95 -3.26 -11.11 3.85
CA LEU A 95 -1.95 -11.50 4.36
C LEU A 95 -1.91 -11.55 5.89
N ALA A 96 -2.53 -10.56 6.57
CA ALA A 96 -2.63 -10.56 8.03
C ALA A 96 -3.41 -11.79 8.54
N HIS A 97 -4.56 -12.07 7.92
CA HIS A 97 -5.38 -13.25 8.20
C HIS A 97 -4.61 -14.54 7.91
N GLY A 98 -3.97 -14.63 6.74
CA GLY A 98 -3.22 -15.80 6.30
C GLY A 98 -1.96 -16.10 7.11
N LEU A 99 -1.44 -15.14 7.88
CA LEU A 99 -0.38 -15.37 8.86
C LEU A 99 -0.89 -16.20 10.06
N GLY A 100 -2.20 -16.16 10.34
CA GLY A 100 -2.89 -17.03 11.29
C GLY A 100 -2.63 -16.75 12.77
N CYS A 101 -1.82 -15.75 13.09
CA CYS A 101 -1.49 -15.37 14.47
C CYS A 101 -1.54 -13.86 14.70
N VAL A 102 -2.32 -13.14 13.90
CA VAL A 102 -2.59 -11.70 14.08
C VAL A 102 -3.86 -11.56 14.91
N ASP A 103 -3.81 -10.72 15.94
CA ASP A 103 -4.96 -10.43 16.81
C ASP A 103 -5.60 -9.09 16.46
N LEU A 104 -4.77 -8.11 16.09
CA LEU A 104 -5.18 -6.72 15.88
C LEU A 104 -4.80 -6.26 14.48
N LEU A 105 -5.66 -5.44 13.85
CA LEU A 105 -5.30 -4.66 12.68
C LEU A 105 -5.30 -3.18 13.08
N SER A 106 -4.11 -2.56 13.09
CA SER A 106 -3.92 -1.17 13.48
C SER A 106 -3.75 -0.27 12.26
N PHE A 107 -4.59 0.77 12.18
CA PHE A 107 -4.53 1.77 11.12
C PHE A 107 -4.80 3.17 11.67
N GLY A 108 -4.39 4.19 10.93
CA GLY A 108 -4.74 5.58 11.25
C GLY A 108 -6.09 5.96 10.66
N SER A 109 -6.88 6.76 11.38
CA SER A 109 -8.09 7.40 10.84
C SER A 109 -8.21 8.83 11.32
N GLU A 110 -9.01 9.64 10.63
CA GLU A 110 -9.32 11.00 11.08
C GLU A 110 -10.17 10.97 12.36
N LEU A 111 -11.07 9.99 12.48
CA LEU A 111 -12.01 9.88 13.60
C LEU A 111 -11.37 9.37 14.90
N GLY A 112 -10.42 8.43 14.82
CA GLY A 112 -9.85 7.79 16.01
C GLY A 112 -10.77 6.82 16.76
N GLU A 113 -11.96 6.52 16.23
CA GLU A 113 -12.90 5.55 16.81
C GLU A 113 -13.23 4.40 15.86
N THR A 114 -13.21 3.16 16.37
CA THR A 114 -13.44 1.95 15.56
C THR A 114 -14.92 1.72 15.24
N SER A 115 -15.83 1.98 16.18
CA SER A 115 -17.25 1.62 16.03
C SER A 115 -17.93 2.24 14.81
N PRO A 116 -17.79 3.56 14.54
CA PRO A 116 -18.39 4.17 13.35
C PRO A 116 -17.79 3.67 12.03
N LEU A 117 -16.51 3.28 12.03
CA LEU A 117 -15.85 2.68 10.87
C LEU A 117 -16.37 1.28 10.56
N LEU A 118 -16.71 0.49 11.59
CA LEU A 118 -17.36 -0.80 11.43
C LEU A 118 -18.77 -0.66 10.84
N GLN A 119 -19.56 0.31 11.34
CA GLN A 119 -20.88 0.61 10.77
C GLN A 119 -20.80 1.08 9.32
N ALA A 120 -19.81 1.92 9.00
CA ALA A 120 -19.55 2.33 7.61
C ALA A 120 -19.18 1.14 6.72
N ALA A 121 -18.38 0.19 7.22
CA ALA A 121 -18.04 -1.02 6.47
C ALA A 121 -19.27 -1.92 6.24
N GLU A 122 -20.14 -2.06 7.23
CA GLU A 122 -21.43 -2.76 7.10
C GLU A 122 -22.32 -2.10 6.03
N ALA A 123 -22.42 -0.77 6.06
CA ALA A 123 -23.13 -0.01 5.04
C ALA A 123 -22.56 -0.25 3.63
N ALA A 124 -21.23 -0.32 3.51
CA ALA A 124 -20.55 -0.52 2.23
C ALA A 124 -20.83 -1.91 1.62
N VAL A 125 -21.03 -2.95 2.44
CA VAL A 125 -21.34 -4.33 1.95
C VAL A 125 -22.83 -4.63 1.87
N SER A 126 -23.68 -3.77 2.43
CA SER A 126 -25.13 -3.99 2.47
C SER A 126 -25.73 -4.09 1.06
N PRO A 127 -26.42 -5.21 0.71
CA PRO A 127 -27.09 -5.35 -0.59
C PRO A 127 -28.11 -4.25 -0.86
N LEU A 128 -28.83 -3.82 0.18
CA LEU A 128 -29.81 -2.73 0.11
C LEU A 128 -29.16 -1.41 -0.32
N ILE A 129 -27.98 -1.09 0.24
CA ILE A 129 -27.22 0.11 -0.12
C ILE A 129 -26.71 0.00 -1.55
N GLN A 130 -26.22 -1.16 -1.97
CA GLN A 130 -25.75 -1.37 -3.34
C GLN A 130 -26.87 -1.22 -4.37
N GLU A 131 -28.07 -1.72 -4.08
CA GLU A 131 -29.25 -1.53 -4.92
C GLU A 131 -29.63 -0.04 -5.03
N LYS A 132 -29.66 0.66 -3.89
CA LYS A 132 -29.94 2.10 -3.86
C LYS A 132 -28.91 2.93 -4.62
N ILE A 133 -27.63 2.57 -4.54
CA ILE A 133 -26.57 3.18 -5.35
C ILE A 133 -26.85 2.97 -6.84
N ARG A 134 -27.22 1.76 -7.28
CA ARG A 134 -27.54 1.49 -8.69
C ARG A 134 -28.73 2.33 -9.18
N LEU A 135 -29.77 2.47 -8.36
CA LEU A 135 -30.93 3.31 -8.68
C LEU A 135 -30.51 4.78 -8.85
N LEU A 136 -29.75 5.35 -7.90
CA LEU A 136 -29.27 6.72 -7.98
C LEU A 136 -28.30 6.94 -9.18
N LEU A 137 -27.49 5.95 -9.52
CA LEU A 137 -26.66 6.01 -10.74
C LEU A 137 -27.53 6.09 -12.01
N SER A 138 -28.65 5.35 -12.06
CA SER A 138 -29.59 5.40 -13.18
C SER A 138 -30.32 6.74 -13.31
N GLU A 139 -30.46 7.47 -12.19
CA GLU A 139 -30.99 8.83 -12.13
C GLU A 139 -29.94 9.91 -12.50
N GLY A 140 -28.71 9.50 -12.84
CA GLY A 140 -27.65 10.40 -13.29
C GLY A 140 -26.75 10.96 -12.18
N PHE A 141 -26.89 10.51 -10.93
CA PHE A 141 -25.94 10.87 -9.88
C PHE A 141 -24.56 10.26 -10.14
N SER A 142 -23.49 10.98 -9.77
CA SER A 142 -22.14 10.40 -9.76
C SER A 142 -22.02 9.33 -8.67
N TYR A 143 -21.14 8.35 -8.84
CA TYR A 143 -20.94 7.29 -7.84
C TYR A 143 -20.68 7.81 -6.41
N PRO A 144 -19.80 8.82 -6.18
CA PRO A 144 -19.61 9.38 -4.84
C PRO A 144 -20.90 9.96 -4.24
N SER A 145 -21.67 10.71 -5.04
CA SER A 145 -22.94 11.32 -4.59
C SER A 145 -24.03 10.28 -4.36
N ALA A 146 -24.12 9.26 -5.23
CA ALA A 146 -25.04 8.15 -5.09
C ALA A 146 -24.75 7.36 -3.80
N ARG A 147 -23.46 7.07 -3.53
CA ARG A 147 -23.02 6.41 -2.29
C ARG A 147 -23.36 7.24 -1.05
N GLU A 148 -23.04 8.53 -1.06
CA GLU A 148 -23.32 9.44 0.04
C GLU A 148 -24.82 9.48 0.39
N LYS A 149 -25.69 9.69 -0.61
CA LYS A 149 -27.15 9.71 -0.43
C LYS A 149 -27.71 8.36 0.03
N ALA A 150 -27.21 7.26 -0.52
CA ALA A 150 -27.68 5.94 -0.16
C ALA A 150 -27.37 5.61 1.31
N ILE A 151 -26.14 5.90 1.74
CA ILE A 151 -25.68 5.64 3.12
C ILE A 151 -26.35 6.61 4.09
N GLU A 152 -26.40 7.91 3.80
CA GLU A 152 -27.01 8.91 4.68
C GLU A 152 -28.47 8.57 5.03
N ALA A 153 -29.23 8.11 4.04
CA ALA A 153 -30.64 7.79 4.23
C ALA A 153 -30.91 6.58 5.14
N GLN A 154 -29.93 5.70 5.35
CA GLN A 154 -30.12 4.45 6.13
C GLN A 154 -29.26 4.40 7.40
N PHE A 155 -28.05 4.96 7.36
CA PHE A 155 -27.05 4.92 8.43
C PHE A 155 -26.76 6.32 9.02
N GLY A 156 -27.38 7.38 8.49
CA GLY A 156 -27.20 8.74 8.96
C GLY A 156 -26.01 9.48 8.33
N SER A 157 -26.02 10.81 8.49
CA SER A 157 -25.05 11.72 7.88
C SER A 157 -23.64 11.55 8.46
N ASP A 158 -23.52 11.21 9.76
CA ASP A 158 -22.23 11.01 10.41
C ASP A 158 -21.45 9.82 9.79
N ILE A 159 -22.13 8.72 9.51
CA ILE A 159 -21.53 7.55 8.83
C ILE A 159 -21.20 7.88 7.38
N SER A 160 -22.07 8.61 6.69
CA SER A 160 -21.87 9.01 5.30
C SER A 160 -20.62 9.89 5.12
N ARG A 161 -20.36 10.82 6.05
CA ARG A 161 -19.19 11.72 6.03
C ARG A 161 -17.86 10.98 6.11
N LEU A 162 -17.82 9.77 6.71
CA LEU A 162 -16.58 8.98 6.80
C LEU A 162 -16.05 8.58 5.41
N PHE A 163 -16.89 8.55 4.39
CA PHE A 163 -16.50 8.21 3.01
C PHE A 163 -15.88 9.37 2.22
N GLN A 164 -15.64 10.53 2.86
CA GLN A 164 -15.05 11.71 2.23
C GLN A 164 -13.54 11.84 2.48
N GLU A 165 -13.05 11.31 3.60
CA GLU A 165 -11.65 11.46 4.01
C GLU A 165 -10.78 10.25 3.60
N PRO A 166 -9.55 10.46 3.08
CA PRO A 166 -8.74 9.36 2.54
C PRO A 166 -8.41 8.24 3.53
N ASN A 167 -8.08 8.56 4.79
CA ASN A 167 -7.71 7.52 5.75
C ASN A 167 -8.95 6.78 6.29
N ASN A 168 -10.06 7.49 6.51
CA ASN A 168 -11.35 6.86 6.81
C ASN A 168 -11.78 5.93 5.67
N ILE A 169 -11.68 6.34 4.40
CA ILE A 169 -11.98 5.45 3.25
C ILE A 169 -11.14 4.18 3.34
N LEU A 170 -9.83 4.30 3.57
CA LEU A 170 -8.96 3.12 3.67
C LEU A 170 -9.28 2.25 4.89
N ALA A 171 -9.61 2.86 6.02
CA ALA A 171 -10.03 2.17 7.24
C ALA A 171 -11.34 1.39 7.05
N ILE A 172 -12.32 1.98 6.37
CA ILE A 172 -13.57 1.31 5.99
C ILE A 172 -13.27 0.11 5.10
N GLU A 173 -12.36 0.26 4.12
CA GLU A 173 -11.96 -0.85 3.25
C GLU A 173 -11.25 -1.98 4.02
N TYR A 174 -10.48 -1.68 5.06
CA TYR A 174 -9.92 -2.69 5.96
C TYR A 174 -10.99 -3.43 6.76
N CYS A 175 -11.91 -2.70 7.40
CA CYS A 175 -13.04 -3.28 8.12
C CYS A 175 -13.89 -4.15 7.20
N LYS A 176 -14.17 -3.68 5.98
CA LYS A 176 -14.88 -4.42 4.95
C LYS A 176 -14.17 -5.74 4.61
N ALA A 177 -12.85 -5.68 4.37
CA ALA A 177 -12.06 -6.86 4.05
C ALA A 177 -12.04 -7.88 5.21
N LEU A 178 -11.99 -7.42 6.46
CA LEU A 178 -12.09 -8.28 7.65
C LEU A 178 -13.42 -9.02 7.68
N THR A 179 -14.54 -8.31 7.46
CA THR A 179 -15.89 -8.89 7.41
C THR A 179 -16.02 -9.92 6.28
N LEU A 180 -15.58 -9.58 5.06
CA LEU A 180 -15.70 -10.46 3.90
C LEU A 180 -14.85 -11.74 4.02
N LEU A 181 -13.74 -11.68 4.76
CA LEU A 181 -12.90 -12.85 5.05
C LEU A 181 -13.34 -13.62 6.29
N SER A 182 -14.40 -13.18 6.99
CA SER A 182 -14.79 -13.72 8.30
C SER A 182 -13.60 -13.80 9.26
N SER A 183 -12.74 -12.79 9.23
CA SER A 183 -11.47 -12.78 9.96
C SER A 183 -11.71 -12.50 11.45
N PRO A 184 -11.05 -13.23 12.37
CA PRO A 184 -11.16 -12.96 13.81
C PRO A 184 -10.37 -11.71 14.26
N ILE A 185 -9.54 -11.14 13.37
CA ILE A 185 -8.68 -9.99 13.67
C ILE A 185 -9.54 -8.77 14.03
N GLN A 186 -9.23 -8.15 15.16
CA GLN A 186 -9.95 -6.97 15.65
C GLN A 186 -9.35 -5.67 15.10
N PRO A 187 -10.15 -4.81 14.45
CA PRO A 187 -9.65 -3.52 14.00
C PRO A 187 -9.47 -2.57 15.18
N ILE A 188 -8.35 -1.85 15.20
CA ILE A 188 -8.10 -0.73 16.10
C ILE A 188 -7.63 0.46 15.28
N THR A 189 -8.06 1.66 15.69
CA THR A 189 -7.66 2.88 15.01
C THR A 189 -6.92 3.82 15.96
N ILE A 190 -6.01 4.61 15.39
CA ILE A 190 -5.27 5.66 16.07
C ILE A 190 -5.57 6.97 15.36
N SER A 191 -6.02 7.98 16.12
CA SER A 191 -6.24 9.32 15.57
C SER A 191 -4.92 9.90 15.08
N ARG A 192 -4.93 10.52 13.89
CA ARG A 192 -3.71 11.10 13.31
C ARG A 192 -3.33 12.38 14.07
N ALA A 193 -2.14 12.37 14.66
CA ALA A 193 -1.45 13.59 15.05
C ALA A 193 -0.70 14.16 13.82
N GLY A 194 -1.17 15.28 13.24
CA GLY A 194 -0.44 16.02 12.21
C GLY A 194 -1.16 16.26 10.87
N ALA A 195 -0.45 16.94 9.95
CA ALA A 195 -0.98 17.52 8.70
C ALA A 195 -1.71 16.51 7.78
N SER A 196 -2.68 17.01 7.00
CA SER A 196 -3.48 16.22 6.06
C SER A 196 -2.60 15.48 5.03
N HIS A 197 -3.12 14.36 4.51
CA HIS A 197 -2.37 13.38 3.70
C HIS A 197 -1.63 14.01 2.49
N ASP A 198 -2.13 15.12 1.95
CA ASP A 198 -1.57 15.81 0.78
C ASP A 198 -1.20 17.29 1.07
N ALA A 199 -1.00 17.67 2.34
CA ALA A 199 -0.59 19.02 2.70
C ALA A 199 0.77 19.37 2.08
N ALA A 200 0.81 20.50 1.37
CA ALA A 200 2.01 21.07 0.74
C ALA A 200 2.98 21.70 1.75
N GLU A 201 2.49 22.03 2.96
CA GLU A 201 3.31 22.51 4.08
C GLU A 201 2.81 21.92 5.41
N PRO A 202 3.69 21.71 6.39
CA PRO A 202 3.28 21.39 7.75
C PRO A 202 2.50 22.57 8.34
N SER A 203 1.37 22.30 8.99
CA SER A 203 0.65 23.34 9.74
C SER A 203 1.55 23.89 10.87
N ARG A 204 1.47 25.20 11.15
CA ARG A 204 2.13 25.77 12.34
C ARG A 204 1.65 25.01 13.58
N GLY A 205 2.58 24.40 14.31
CA GLY A 205 2.26 23.55 15.47
C GLY A 205 2.12 22.05 15.17
N SER A 206 2.51 21.56 13.98
CA SER A 206 2.42 20.14 13.63
C SER A 206 3.30 19.18 14.43
N GLY A 207 3.97 19.64 15.50
CA GLY A 207 4.69 18.77 16.45
C GLY A 207 5.79 17.89 15.85
N GLY A 208 6.38 18.30 14.71
CA GLY A 208 7.37 17.48 14.01
C GLY A 208 6.76 16.43 13.05
N PHE A 209 5.48 16.58 12.67
CA PHE A 209 4.83 15.75 11.66
C PHE A 209 4.68 16.48 10.32
N ALA A 210 4.92 15.74 9.22
CA ALA A 210 4.71 16.18 7.84
C ALA A 210 4.15 15.04 6.98
N SER A 211 3.49 15.39 5.87
CA SER A 211 2.97 14.41 4.92
C SER A 211 4.11 13.72 4.16
N ALA A 212 3.91 12.45 3.79
CA ALA A 212 4.89 11.73 2.99
C ALA A 212 5.14 12.42 1.64
N SER A 213 4.11 13.02 1.03
CA SER A 213 4.21 13.78 -0.22
C SER A 213 5.13 15.01 -0.08
N TYR A 214 5.03 15.75 1.02
CA TYR A 214 5.92 16.87 1.34
C TYR A 214 7.38 16.42 1.47
N LEU A 215 7.63 15.33 2.22
CA LEU A 215 8.97 14.81 2.42
C LEU A 215 9.58 14.31 1.11
N ARG A 216 8.80 13.62 0.27
CA ARG A 216 9.25 13.19 -1.06
C ARG A 216 9.68 14.38 -1.93
N ALA A 217 8.89 15.45 -1.96
CA ALA A 217 9.22 16.65 -2.74
C ALA A 217 10.54 17.31 -2.29
N ARG A 218 10.80 17.38 -0.98
CA ARG A 218 12.06 17.90 -0.44
C ARG A 218 13.26 16.99 -0.72
N LEU A 219 13.10 15.69 -0.52
CA LEU A 219 14.15 14.70 -0.81
C LEU A 219 14.56 14.71 -2.30
N LEU A 220 13.60 14.82 -3.22
CA LEU A 220 13.87 14.94 -4.66
C LEU A 220 14.64 16.22 -5.01
N ARG A 221 14.43 17.30 -4.25
CA ARG A 221 15.16 18.58 -4.38
C ARG A 221 16.49 18.60 -3.63
N LYS A 222 16.90 17.47 -3.03
CA LYS A 222 18.10 17.33 -2.20
C LYS A 222 18.11 18.22 -0.95
N ASP A 223 16.93 18.61 -0.48
CA ASP A 223 16.77 19.34 0.78
C ASP A 223 16.73 18.35 1.95
N TYR A 224 17.91 17.87 2.33
CA TYR A 224 18.05 16.88 3.40
C TYR A 224 17.91 17.50 4.79
N ASP A 225 18.36 18.73 4.99
CA ASP A 225 18.23 19.44 6.26
C ASP A 225 16.78 19.74 6.59
N GLY A 226 15.98 20.14 5.59
CA GLY A 226 14.55 20.43 5.75
C GLY A 226 13.67 19.22 6.09
N VAL A 227 14.19 17.98 6.00
CA VAL A 227 13.44 16.77 6.37
C VAL A 227 13.87 16.15 7.69
N LYS A 228 15.02 16.55 8.27
CA LYS A 228 15.59 15.93 9.49
C LYS A 228 14.61 15.93 10.66
N SER A 229 13.91 17.04 10.88
CA SER A 229 12.95 17.18 11.98
C SER A 229 11.70 16.30 11.87
N PHE A 230 11.47 15.68 10.71
CA PHE A 230 10.29 14.88 10.43
C PHE A 230 10.61 13.38 10.28
N ILE A 231 11.87 12.98 10.42
CA ILE A 231 12.33 11.61 10.20
C ILE A 231 13.15 11.18 11.44
N PRO A 232 12.85 10.03 12.06
CA PRO A 232 13.66 9.51 13.16
C PRO A 232 15.14 9.36 12.75
N GLU A 233 16.07 9.64 13.67
CA GLU A 233 17.52 9.65 13.37
C GLU A 233 18.03 8.31 12.79
N SER A 234 17.57 7.18 13.34
CA SER A 234 17.91 5.84 12.85
C SER A 234 17.45 5.62 11.40
N VAL A 235 16.30 6.18 11.03
CA VAL A 235 15.76 6.13 9.67
C VAL A 235 16.54 7.05 8.76
N LEU A 236 16.83 8.28 9.20
CA LEU A 236 17.57 9.26 8.42
C LEU A 236 18.93 8.71 7.98
N THR A 237 19.64 8.01 8.88
CA THR A 237 20.91 7.34 8.57
C THR A 237 20.78 6.36 7.40
N ILE A 238 19.76 5.48 7.43
CA ILE A 238 19.48 4.52 6.36
C ILE A 238 19.14 5.23 5.04
N LEU A 239 18.30 6.26 5.09
CA LEU A 239 17.90 6.99 3.88
C LEU A 239 19.09 7.71 3.24
N LEU A 240 19.95 8.35 4.04
CA LEU A 240 21.14 9.05 3.54
C LEU A 240 22.15 8.08 2.92
N GLU A 241 22.32 6.87 3.47
CA GLU A 241 23.16 5.83 2.86
C GLU A 241 22.67 5.45 1.45
N GLU A 242 21.38 5.20 1.28
CA GLU A 242 20.77 4.88 -0.02
C GLU A 242 20.95 6.03 -1.03
N ILE A 243 20.87 7.27 -0.55
CA ILE A 243 21.07 8.47 -1.37
C ILE A 243 22.54 8.60 -1.80
N GLN A 244 23.49 8.50 -0.86
CA GLN A 244 24.93 8.62 -1.12
C GLN A 244 25.44 7.56 -2.10
N THR A 245 24.89 6.34 -2.01
CA THR A 245 25.23 5.24 -2.91
C THR A 245 24.52 5.33 -4.27
N GLY A 246 23.59 6.28 -4.44
CA GLY A 246 22.87 6.51 -5.69
C GLY A 246 21.73 5.52 -5.94
N ARG A 247 21.28 4.80 -4.92
CA ARG A 247 20.12 3.88 -4.97
C ARG A 247 18.79 4.61 -4.78
N ALA A 248 18.81 5.84 -4.27
CA ALA A 248 17.64 6.69 -4.02
C ALA A 248 17.98 8.18 -4.20
N PRO A 249 16.99 9.10 -4.30
CA PRO A 249 15.56 8.85 -4.40
C PRO A 249 15.17 8.29 -5.76
N CYS A 250 14.39 7.21 -5.76
CA CYS A 250 13.75 6.69 -6.96
C CYS A 250 12.59 7.59 -7.39
N SER A 251 12.36 7.73 -8.69
CA SER A 251 11.32 8.62 -9.21
C SER A 251 10.62 8.08 -10.45
N LEU A 252 9.35 8.46 -10.62
CA LEU A 252 8.59 8.14 -11.83
C LEU A 252 9.19 8.83 -13.07
N ALA A 253 9.79 10.01 -12.90
CA ALA A 253 10.44 10.75 -13.98
C ALA A 253 11.58 9.95 -14.63
N ALA A 254 12.36 9.21 -13.83
CA ALA A 254 13.40 8.32 -14.35
C ALA A 254 12.84 7.16 -15.20
N LEU A 255 11.58 6.77 -14.99
CA LEU A 255 10.89 5.72 -15.74
C LEU A 255 10.09 6.24 -16.95
N GLU A 256 10.08 7.55 -17.23
CA GLU A 256 9.26 8.13 -18.31
C GLU A 256 9.53 7.47 -19.66
N ARG A 257 10.80 7.42 -20.08
CA ARG A 257 11.16 6.82 -21.37
C ARG A 257 10.84 5.32 -21.44
N PRO A 258 11.21 4.49 -20.44
CA PRO A 258 10.79 3.08 -20.39
C PRO A 258 9.27 2.89 -20.47
N ILE A 259 8.49 3.69 -19.73
CA ILE A 259 7.02 3.61 -19.73
C ILE A 259 6.46 3.97 -21.11
N LEU A 260 6.89 5.09 -21.70
CA LEU A 260 6.44 5.50 -23.03
C LEU A 260 6.81 4.48 -24.11
N ALA A 261 7.99 3.87 -24.01
CA ALA A 261 8.40 2.79 -24.91
C ALA A 261 7.49 1.56 -24.77
N ALA A 262 7.19 1.13 -23.53
CA ALA A 262 6.29 0.01 -23.28
C ALA A 262 4.88 0.27 -23.83
N LEU A 263 4.30 1.45 -23.57
CA LEU A 263 2.97 1.83 -24.04
C LEU A 263 2.85 1.85 -25.57
N ARG A 264 3.90 2.27 -26.28
CA ARG A 264 3.90 2.32 -27.76
C ARG A 264 3.88 0.95 -28.42
N ASN A 265 4.20 -0.11 -27.67
CA ASN A 265 4.15 -1.48 -28.15
C ASN A 265 2.81 -2.16 -27.88
N LEU A 266 1.90 -1.53 -27.11
CA LEU A 266 0.63 -2.13 -26.73
C LEU A 266 -0.48 -1.85 -27.75
N SER A 267 -1.25 -2.89 -28.06
CA SER A 267 -2.50 -2.76 -28.81
C SER A 267 -3.66 -2.32 -27.91
N PRO A 268 -4.76 -1.77 -28.47
CA PRO A 268 -5.98 -1.50 -27.69
C PRO A 268 -6.53 -2.73 -26.96
N GLU A 269 -6.40 -3.92 -27.54
CA GLU A 269 -6.84 -5.19 -26.95
C GLU A 269 -6.00 -5.58 -25.73
N GLU A 270 -4.70 -5.28 -25.74
CA GLU A 270 -3.82 -5.48 -24.58
C GLU A 270 -4.10 -4.44 -23.50
N LEU A 271 -4.32 -3.17 -23.90
CA LEU A 271 -4.71 -2.10 -22.98
C LEU A 271 -6.04 -2.41 -22.27
N ALA A 272 -6.99 -3.06 -22.95
CA ALA A 272 -8.26 -3.48 -22.38
C ALA A 272 -8.12 -4.54 -21.27
N LYS A 273 -7.01 -5.29 -21.23
CA LYS A 273 -6.73 -6.31 -20.20
C LYS A 273 -6.09 -5.72 -18.94
N LEU A 274 -5.73 -4.44 -18.94
CA LEU A 274 -5.10 -3.81 -17.79
C LEU A 274 -6.10 -3.65 -16.62
N PRO A 275 -5.62 -3.64 -15.37
CA PRO A 275 -6.44 -3.29 -14.21
C PRO A 275 -7.08 -1.91 -14.38
N ASP A 276 -8.27 -1.72 -13.81
CA ASP A 276 -9.01 -0.45 -13.81
C ASP A 276 -9.37 0.12 -15.22
N VAL A 277 -9.18 -0.62 -16.31
CA VAL A 277 -9.61 -0.22 -17.67
C VAL A 277 -11.02 -0.74 -17.95
N SER A 278 -11.91 0.14 -18.37
CA SER A 278 -13.28 -0.20 -18.75
C SER A 278 -13.87 0.85 -19.68
N GLU A 279 -14.89 0.46 -20.44
CA GLU A 279 -15.77 1.36 -21.21
C GLU A 279 -15.02 2.25 -22.23
N GLY A 280 -14.16 1.64 -23.05
CA GLY A 280 -13.47 2.33 -24.14
C GLY A 280 -12.29 3.20 -23.69
N LEU A 281 -11.89 3.12 -22.42
CA LEU A 281 -10.71 3.83 -21.92
C LEU A 281 -9.43 3.38 -22.63
N GLU A 282 -9.35 2.13 -23.06
CA GLU A 282 -8.28 1.58 -23.89
C GLU A 282 -8.03 2.39 -25.16
N TYR A 283 -9.09 2.82 -25.87
CA TYR A 283 -8.97 3.63 -27.08
C TYR A 283 -8.50 5.05 -26.78
N ARG A 284 -8.95 5.63 -25.66
CA ARG A 284 -8.46 6.93 -25.21
C ARG A 284 -6.98 6.88 -24.86
N ILE A 285 -6.54 5.84 -24.15
CA ILE A 285 -5.12 5.64 -23.82
C ILE A 285 -4.31 5.49 -25.11
N ALA A 286 -4.72 4.61 -26.03
CA ALA A 286 -4.03 4.39 -27.30
C ALA A 286 -3.91 5.69 -28.14
N SER A 287 -4.98 6.50 -28.17
CA SER A 287 -4.97 7.81 -28.83
C SER A 287 -4.02 8.80 -28.15
N ALA A 288 -4.04 8.88 -26.81
CA ALA A 288 -3.18 9.77 -26.05
C ALA A 288 -1.69 9.43 -26.19
N VAL A 289 -1.34 8.13 -26.20
CA VAL A 289 0.04 7.65 -26.40
C VAL A 289 0.62 8.12 -27.74
N ARG A 290 -0.20 8.25 -28.79
CA ARG A 290 0.24 8.72 -30.12
C ARG A 290 0.48 10.23 -30.18
N LYS A 291 -0.20 11.02 -29.33
CA LYS A 291 -0.17 12.48 -29.36
C LYS A 291 0.82 13.11 -28.39
N THR A 292 1.17 12.40 -27.32
CA THR A 292 1.90 12.96 -26.17
C THR A 292 3.36 12.55 -26.17
N THR A 293 4.19 13.39 -25.53
CA THR A 293 5.66 13.23 -25.52
C THR A 293 6.25 13.11 -24.12
N SER A 294 5.43 13.29 -23.08
CA SER A 294 5.81 13.11 -21.66
C SER A 294 4.67 12.45 -20.88
N LEU A 295 4.98 11.89 -19.70
CA LEU A 295 3.96 11.31 -18.82
C LEU A 295 2.95 12.34 -18.34
N ASP A 296 3.40 13.57 -18.06
CA ASP A 296 2.50 14.64 -17.62
C ASP A 296 1.48 15.01 -18.71
N GLN A 297 1.92 15.12 -19.97
CA GLN A 297 1.03 15.32 -21.12
C GLN A 297 0.08 14.13 -21.29
N LEU A 298 0.58 12.90 -21.18
CA LEU A 298 -0.21 11.68 -21.27
C LEU A 298 -1.30 11.63 -20.20
N PHE A 299 -0.97 11.91 -18.95
CA PHE A 299 -1.92 11.92 -17.85
C PHE A 299 -2.98 13.02 -18.02
N ALA A 300 -2.60 14.20 -18.51
CA ALA A 300 -3.52 15.29 -18.79
C ALA A 300 -4.50 14.94 -19.93
N GLU A 301 -4.01 14.36 -21.03
CA GLU A 301 -4.83 13.97 -22.19
C GLU A 301 -5.84 12.87 -21.84
N ILE A 302 -5.49 11.93 -20.95
CA ILE A 302 -6.40 10.86 -20.51
C ILE A 302 -7.41 11.36 -19.46
N LYS A 303 -7.10 12.43 -18.72
CA LYS A 303 -7.90 12.88 -17.58
C LYS A 303 -9.31 13.29 -17.99
N THR A 304 -10.30 12.73 -17.29
CA THR A 304 -11.71 13.15 -17.39
C THR A 304 -12.30 13.34 -16.00
N LYS A 305 -13.51 13.89 -15.86
CA LYS A 305 -14.21 13.95 -14.56
C LYS A 305 -14.39 12.57 -13.92
N ARG A 306 -14.45 11.51 -14.75
CA ARG A 306 -14.69 10.13 -14.33
C ARG A 306 -13.44 9.42 -13.80
N TYR A 307 -12.27 9.70 -14.35
CA TYR A 307 -11.03 9.02 -13.98
C TYR A 307 -10.14 9.96 -13.15
N THR A 308 -9.70 9.52 -11.97
CA THR A 308 -8.78 10.30 -11.13
C THR A 308 -7.34 10.17 -11.61
N HIS A 309 -6.47 11.12 -11.26
CA HIS A 309 -5.04 11.03 -11.62
C HIS A 309 -4.38 9.75 -11.07
N ALA A 310 -4.71 9.34 -9.84
CA ALA A 310 -4.18 8.12 -9.25
C ALA A 310 -4.60 6.87 -10.04
N ARG A 311 -5.86 6.79 -10.50
CA ARG A 311 -6.34 5.68 -11.33
C ARG A 311 -5.60 5.61 -12.66
N ILE A 312 -5.47 6.75 -13.36
CA ILE A 312 -4.75 6.82 -14.65
C ILE A 312 -3.29 6.39 -14.46
N ARG A 313 -2.64 6.89 -13.41
CA ARG A 313 -1.24 6.54 -13.12
C ARG A 313 -1.06 5.06 -12.86
N ARG A 314 -1.93 4.44 -12.05
CA ARG A 314 -1.93 2.98 -11.85
C ARG A 314 -2.10 2.20 -13.15
N ILE A 315 -3.00 2.61 -14.03
CA ILE A 315 -3.22 1.95 -15.33
C ILE A 315 -1.93 2.01 -16.17
N ILE A 316 -1.34 3.20 -16.29
CA ILE A 316 -0.13 3.40 -17.11
C ILE A 316 1.07 2.61 -16.55
N VAL A 317 1.27 2.62 -15.23
CA VAL A 317 2.34 1.84 -14.61
C VAL A 317 2.03 0.33 -14.67
N SER A 318 0.76 -0.09 -14.56
CA SER A 318 0.36 -1.49 -14.79
C SER A 318 0.74 -1.96 -16.18
N ALA A 319 0.56 -1.11 -17.19
CA ALA A 319 0.93 -1.40 -18.57
C ALA A 319 2.44 -1.63 -18.70
N PHE A 320 3.25 -0.75 -18.11
CA PHE A 320 4.70 -0.87 -18.07
C PHE A 320 5.16 -2.16 -17.35
N LEU A 321 4.49 -2.53 -16.27
CA LEU A 321 4.78 -3.74 -15.49
C LEU A 321 4.14 -5.01 -16.08
N GLN A 322 3.40 -4.88 -17.19
CA GLN A 322 2.65 -5.93 -17.86
C GLN A 322 1.73 -6.70 -16.88
N MET A 323 0.97 -5.94 -16.10
CA MET A 323 -0.06 -6.45 -15.21
C MET A 323 -1.41 -6.55 -15.92
N THR A 324 -2.16 -7.59 -15.62
CA THR A 324 -3.52 -7.80 -16.13
C THR A 324 -4.55 -7.78 -14.99
N CYS A 325 -5.81 -7.53 -15.33
CA CYS A 325 -6.90 -7.33 -14.37
C CYS A 325 -7.27 -8.59 -13.56
N ASP A 326 -6.88 -9.78 -14.01
CA ASP A 326 -7.14 -11.07 -13.36
C ASP A 326 -6.23 -11.33 -12.15
N TYR A 327 -5.04 -10.71 -12.08
CA TYR A 327 -4.06 -11.02 -11.04
C TYR A 327 -4.52 -10.67 -9.62
N ASN A 328 -5.41 -9.69 -9.45
CA ASN A 328 -5.93 -9.32 -8.14
C ASN A 328 -7.32 -9.92 -7.84
N SER A 329 -7.84 -10.80 -8.71
CA SER A 329 -9.16 -11.44 -8.53
C SER A 329 -9.23 -12.32 -7.29
N GLN A 330 -8.10 -12.88 -6.86
CA GLN A 330 -7.95 -13.71 -5.67
C GLN A 330 -7.25 -12.95 -4.53
N ILE A 331 -6.99 -13.66 -3.43
CA ILE A 331 -6.12 -13.17 -2.34
C ILE A 331 -4.64 -13.42 -2.66
N PRO A 332 -3.70 -12.67 -2.03
CA PRO A 332 -2.28 -12.92 -2.14
C PRO A 332 -1.91 -14.38 -1.80
N PRO A 333 -1.08 -15.05 -2.62
CA PRO A 333 -0.90 -16.50 -2.50
C PRO A 333 0.29 -16.93 -1.61
N TYR A 334 1.04 -15.99 -1.02
CA TYR A 334 2.20 -16.28 -0.18
C TYR A 334 2.52 -15.12 0.78
N LEU A 335 3.28 -15.42 1.84
CA LEU A 335 3.79 -14.46 2.82
C LEU A 335 5.29 -14.25 2.58
N ARG A 336 5.65 -13.20 1.83
CA ARG A 336 7.06 -12.88 1.53
C ARG A 336 7.66 -12.03 2.65
N VAL A 337 8.68 -12.56 3.32
CA VAL A 337 9.38 -11.84 4.41
C VAL A 337 10.45 -10.92 3.83
N LEU A 338 10.40 -9.65 4.21
CA LEU A 338 11.40 -8.63 3.85
C LEU A 338 12.39 -8.34 4.98
N GLY A 339 11.98 -8.58 6.23
CA GLY A 339 12.88 -8.50 7.38
C GLY A 339 12.19 -8.81 8.70
N TRP A 340 12.98 -9.10 9.74
CA TRP A 340 12.48 -9.40 11.07
C TRP A 340 13.53 -9.16 12.16
N ASN A 341 13.07 -9.00 13.40
CA ASN A 341 13.91 -8.96 14.62
C ASN A 341 13.67 -10.19 15.51
N ASP A 342 14.13 -10.17 16.76
CA ASP A 342 13.94 -11.32 17.67
C ASP A 342 12.46 -11.60 18.00
N LYS A 343 11.67 -10.55 18.23
CA LYS A 343 10.20 -10.66 18.34
C LYS A 343 9.56 -11.15 17.04
N GLY A 344 10.07 -10.72 15.89
CA GLY A 344 9.64 -11.23 14.58
C GLY A 344 9.94 -12.72 14.41
N THR A 345 11.00 -13.22 15.04
CA THR A 345 11.30 -14.66 15.07
C THR A 345 10.23 -15.41 15.86
N GLU A 346 9.71 -14.84 16.95
CA GLU A 346 8.59 -15.41 17.71
C GLU A 346 7.32 -15.46 16.85
N ILE A 347 6.98 -14.38 16.14
CA ILE A 347 5.87 -14.36 15.17
C ILE A 347 6.04 -15.48 14.14
N LEU A 348 7.22 -15.59 13.51
CA LEU A 348 7.49 -16.61 12.49
C LEU A 348 7.41 -18.04 13.04
N ARG A 349 7.80 -18.29 14.29
CA ARG A 349 7.67 -19.60 14.94
C ARG A 349 6.20 -19.98 15.16
N THR A 350 5.36 -19.02 15.50
CA THR A 350 3.92 -19.23 15.61
C THR A 350 3.30 -19.43 14.22
N ALA A 351 3.61 -18.54 13.28
CA ALA A 351 3.13 -18.59 11.90
C ALA A 351 3.44 -19.91 11.19
N ARG A 352 4.57 -20.57 11.47
CA ARG A 352 4.86 -21.91 10.93
C ARG A 352 3.80 -22.97 11.25
N ARG A 353 3.02 -22.77 12.32
CA ARG A 353 1.95 -23.68 12.76
C ARG A 353 0.56 -23.17 12.42
N THR A 354 0.40 -21.86 12.26
CA THR A 354 -0.92 -21.21 12.12
C THR A 354 -1.18 -20.65 10.73
N ALA A 355 -0.15 -20.37 9.93
CA ALA A 355 -0.31 -19.72 8.64
C ALA A 355 -1.02 -20.66 7.64
N SER A 356 -1.99 -20.12 6.93
CA SER A 356 -2.68 -20.79 5.82
C SER A 356 -1.99 -20.55 4.47
N LEU A 357 -1.03 -19.62 4.43
CA LEU A 357 -0.25 -19.27 3.24
C LEU A 357 1.21 -19.71 3.39
N PRO A 358 1.90 -20.10 2.29
CA PRO A 358 3.31 -20.45 2.33
C PRO A 358 4.18 -19.23 2.69
N ILE A 359 5.07 -19.41 3.66
CA ILE A 359 6.02 -18.38 4.11
C ILE A 359 7.29 -18.46 3.25
N VAL A 360 7.62 -17.37 2.57
CA VAL A 360 8.78 -17.26 1.70
C VAL A 360 9.83 -16.36 2.35
N MET A 361 10.96 -16.95 2.73
CA MET A 361 12.05 -16.25 3.40
C MET A 361 13.14 -15.78 2.43
N ARG A 362 13.43 -16.55 1.37
CA ARG A 362 14.52 -16.29 0.43
C ARG A 362 13.98 -16.18 -1.00
N GLY A 363 14.68 -15.43 -1.85
CA GLY A 363 14.39 -15.35 -3.28
C GLY A 363 14.29 -16.72 -3.96
N GLY A 364 15.22 -17.63 -3.67
CA GLY A 364 15.21 -18.99 -4.22
C GLY A 364 13.98 -19.81 -3.84
N ASP A 365 13.30 -19.51 -2.73
CA ASP A 365 12.10 -20.23 -2.30
C ASP A 365 10.86 -19.81 -3.11
N LEU A 366 10.89 -18.66 -3.81
CA LEU A 366 9.82 -18.26 -4.73
C LEU A 366 9.62 -19.28 -5.85
N LYS A 367 10.71 -19.92 -6.30
CA LYS A 367 10.67 -20.93 -7.38
C LYS A 367 9.97 -22.23 -6.98
N LYS A 368 9.70 -22.43 -5.69
CA LYS A 368 9.04 -23.63 -5.15
C LYS A 368 7.53 -23.45 -4.97
N LEU A 369 7.01 -22.26 -5.28
CA LEU A 369 5.59 -21.95 -5.20
C LEU A 369 4.80 -22.69 -6.29
N ALA A 370 3.53 -22.98 -6.00
CA ALA A 370 2.61 -23.50 -7.00
C ALA A 370 2.43 -22.52 -8.18
N GLU A 371 2.00 -23.00 -9.34
CA GLU A 371 1.98 -22.23 -10.60
C GLU A 371 1.36 -20.83 -10.48
N GLY A 372 0.15 -20.70 -9.93
CA GLY A 372 -0.50 -19.39 -9.76
C GLY A 372 0.29 -18.45 -8.83
N ALA A 373 0.87 -18.98 -7.76
CA ALA A 373 1.69 -18.22 -6.82
C ALA A 373 3.05 -17.83 -7.43
N LEU A 374 3.63 -18.71 -8.25
CA LEU A 374 4.86 -18.49 -8.99
C LEU A 374 4.69 -17.37 -10.03
N THR A 375 3.56 -17.31 -10.73
CA THR A 375 3.25 -16.22 -11.68
C THR A 375 3.26 -14.86 -10.99
N ILE A 376 2.61 -14.74 -9.81
CA ILE A 376 2.63 -13.50 -9.02
C ILE A 376 4.03 -13.16 -8.52
N ALA A 377 4.81 -14.17 -8.08
CA ALA A 377 6.18 -13.98 -7.65
C ALA A 377 7.08 -13.47 -8.79
N GLN A 378 6.98 -14.08 -9.98
CA GLN A 378 7.74 -13.67 -11.17
C GLN A 378 7.38 -12.26 -11.64
N LEU A 379 6.09 -11.91 -11.58
CA LEU A 379 5.63 -10.56 -11.84
C LEU A 379 6.27 -9.55 -10.87
N GLY A 380 6.31 -9.87 -9.57
CA GLY A 380 6.97 -9.05 -8.55
C GLY A 380 8.48 -8.89 -8.79
N SER A 381 9.18 -9.99 -9.10
CA SER A 381 10.61 -9.96 -9.39
C SER A 381 10.95 -9.18 -10.66
N ARG A 382 10.16 -9.30 -11.73
CA ARG A 382 10.31 -8.48 -12.93
C ARG A 382 10.04 -7.00 -12.64
N ALA A 383 9.05 -6.71 -11.79
CA ALA A 383 8.79 -5.33 -11.38
C ALA A 383 9.95 -4.75 -10.56
N GLU A 384 10.61 -5.54 -9.70
CA GLU A 384 11.85 -5.13 -9.02
C GLU A 384 12.96 -4.76 -10.02
N ASP A 385 13.14 -5.57 -11.06
CA ASP A 385 14.14 -5.30 -12.10
C ASP A 385 13.82 -4.01 -12.87
N LEU A 386 12.56 -3.74 -13.17
CA LEU A 386 12.14 -2.48 -13.80
C LEU A 386 12.23 -1.28 -12.85
N TYR A 387 11.94 -1.49 -11.56
CA TYR A 387 12.09 -0.49 -10.50
C TYR A 387 13.54 -0.01 -10.37
N SER A 388 14.50 -0.91 -10.56
CA SER A 388 15.94 -0.62 -10.51
C SER A 388 16.36 0.55 -11.41
N LEU A 389 15.65 0.74 -12.54
CA LEU A 389 15.84 1.83 -13.51
C LEU A 389 15.39 3.21 -13.00
N SER A 390 14.60 3.24 -11.92
CA SER A 390 14.05 4.49 -11.37
C SER A 390 15.01 5.24 -10.45
N SER A 391 16.12 4.60 -10.08
CA SER A 391 17.15 5.14 -9.19
C SER A 391 18.14 6.07 -9.92
N PRO A 392 18.82 7.00 -9.22
CA PRO A 392 19.80 7.89 -9.85
C PRO A 392 20.96 7.18 -10.55
N LYS A 393 21.40 6.04 -10.02
CA LYS A 393 22.33 5.12 -10.67
C LYS A 393 21.61 3.81 -10.95
N ILE A 394 21.46 3.45 -12.22
CA ILE A 394 20.82 2.19 -12.63
C ILE A 394 21.45 1.01 -11.86
N GLN A 395 20.60 0.24 -11.19
CA GLN A 395 21.00 -0.93 -10.42
C GLN A 395 20.90 -2.21 -11.28
N PRO A 396 21.62 -3.29 -10.92
CA PRO A 396 21.50 -4.56 -11.64
C PRO A 396 20.14 -5.24 -11.40
N CYS A 397 19.73 -6.09 -12.35
CA CYS A 397 18.58 -6.99 -12.17
C CYS A 397 18.87 -8.11 -11.16
N GLY A 398 17.81 -8.78 -10.71
CA GLY A 398 17.87 -9.96 -9.84
C GLY A 398 17.93 -9.64 -8.35
N LEU A 399 17.69 -8.39 -7.94
CA LEU A 399 17.74 -7.97 -6.53
C LEU A 399 16.81 -8.78 -5.64
N ASP A 400 15.70 -9.30 -6.16
CA ASP A 400 14.77 -10.16 -5.41
C ASP A 400 15.34 -11.54 -5.03
N PHE A 401 16.40 -11.97 -5.73
CA PHE A 401 17.12 -13.22 -5.52
C PHE A 401 18.45 -13.04 -4.80
N THR A 402 19.11 -11.90 -5.02
CA THR A 402 20.42 -11.60 -4.43
C THR A 402 20.33 -10.84 -3.11
N SER A 403 19.25 -10.10 -2.88
CA SER A 403 19.02 -9.42 -1.60
C SER A 403 18.49 -10.40 -0.57
N SER A 404 19.09 -10.38 0.62
CA SER A 404 18.60 -11.11 1.78
C SER A 404 17.62 -10.24 2.56
N ALA A 405 16.56 -10.87 3.07
CA ALA A 405 15.70 -10.24 4.05
C ALA A 405 16.52 -9.75 5.27
N ALA A 406 16.19 -8.55 5.75
CA ALA A 406 16.93 -7.89 6.82
C ALA A 406 16.71 -8.62 8.15
N ARG A 407 17.79 -9.00 8.84
CA ARG A 407 17.70 -9.51 10.21
C ARG A 407 18.34 -8.52 11.16
N GLN A 408 17.54 -7.93 12.03
CA GLN A 408 18.02 -7.07 13.12
C GLN A 408 18.11 -7.92 14.39
N ARG A 409 19.31 -8.06 14.94
CA ARG A 409 19.50 -8.68 16.26
C ARG A 409 19.37 -7.60 17.33
N SER A 410 18.81 -7.94 18.49
CA SER A 410 18.84 -7.09 19.67
C SER A 410 20.26 -6.79 20.14
#